data_AF-A0A7X9HC14-F1
#
_entry.id   AF-A0A7X9HC14-F1
#
_cell.length_a   1.000
_cell.length_b   1.000
_cell.length_c   1.000
_cell.angle_alpha   90.00
_cell.angle_beta   90.00
_cell.angle_gamma   90.00
#
_symmetry.space_group_name_H-M   'P 1'
#
loop_
_entity.id
_entity.type
_entity.pdbx_description
1 polymer ?
#
loop_
_entity_poly.entity_id
_entity_poly.type
_entity_poly.pdbx_seq_one_letter_code
_entity_poly.pdbx_strand_id
1 'polypeptide(L)' 'LFELISRAETWLTENDYPNPIIKWETDKWGEIPADFGRK' A
#
# COMPACT_ATOMS: atom_id res chain seq x y z
N LEU A 1 -0.55 14.07 -11.15
CA LEU A 1 -0.75 13.44 -9.82
C LEU A 1 -2.06 12.64 -9.80
N PHE A 2 -3.20 13.29 -10.04
CA PHE A 2 -4.51 12.64 -10.01
C PHE A 2 -4.69 11.50 -11.02
N GLU A 3 -4.08 11.59 -12.20
CA GLU A 3 -4.17 10.53 -13.22
C GLU A 3 -3.70 9.14 -12.72
N LEU A 4 -2.62 9.09 -11.95
CA LEU A 4 -2.10 7.81 -11.42
C LEU A 4 -3.02 7.23 -10.34
N ILE A 5 -3.66 8.10 -9.54
CA ILE A 5 -4.62 7.69 -8.52
C ILE A 5 -5.87 7.14 -9.21
N SER A 6 -6.45 7.89 -10.16
CA SER A 6 -7.63 7.45 -10.91
C SER A 6 -7.40 6.13 -11.65
N ARG A 7 -6.21 5.93 -12.23
CA ARG A 7 -5.85 4.65 -12.87
C ARG A 7 -5.79 3.50 -11.86
N ALA A 8 -5.28 3.73 -10.65
CA ALA A 8 -5.24 2.73 -9.60
C ALA A 8 -6.66 2.36 -9.12
N GLU A 9 -7.55 3.35 -8.98
CA GLU A 9 -8.96 3.14 -8.64
C GLU A 9 -9.70 2.33 -9.71
N THR A 10 -9.51 2.64 -10.99
CA THR A 10 -10.05 1.85 -12.10
C THR A 10 -9.57 0.40 -12.03
N TRP A 11 -8.27 0.17 -11.84
CA TRP A 11 -7.71 -1.17 -11.74
C TRP A 11 -8.32 -1.96 -10.57
N LEU A 12 -8.47 -1.35 -9.39
CA LEU A 12 -9.08 -1.98 -8.22
C LEU A 12 -10.55 -2.33 -8.42
N THR A 13 -11.27 -1.59 -9.27
CA THR A 13 -12.69 -1.84 -9.58
C THR A 13 -12.86 -2.98 -10.58
N GLU A 14 -11.91 -3.12 -11.50
CA GLU A 14 -11.99 -4.07 -12.62
C GLU A 14 -11.38 -5.45 -12.32
N ASN A 15 -10.71 -5.63 -11.18
CA ASN A 15 -9.95 -6.85 -10.87
C ASN A 15 -10.28 -7.40 -9.48
N ASP A 16 -10.43 -8.71 -9.38
CA ASP A 16 -10.48 -9.41 -8.09
C ASP A 16 -9.07 -9.63 -7.55
N TYR A 17 -8.88 -9.40 -6.25
CA TYR A 17 -7.63 -9.67 -5.56
C TYR A 17 -7.89 -10.41 -4.24
N PRO A 18 -7.34 -11.63 -4.06
CA PRO A 18 -7.50 -12.38 -2.81
C PRO A 18 -6.52 -11.91 -1.71
N ASN A 19 -5.64 -10.98 -2.03
CA ASN A 19 -4.52 -10.59 -1.18
C ASN A 19 -5.01 -9.80 0.05
N PRO A 20 -4.71 -10.27 1.28
CA PRO A 20 -5.08 -9.55 2.48
C PRO A 20 -4.21 -8.30 2.66
N ILE A 21 -4.85 -7.17 2.96
CA ILE A 21 -4.17 -5.93 3.33
C ILE A 21 -3.96 -5.95 4.85
N ILE A 22 -2.73 -6.18 5.28
CA ILE A 22 -2.37 -6.29 6.70
C ILE A 22 -1.69 -5.03 7.22
N LYS A 23 -1.94 -4.70 8.48
CA LYS A 23 -1.25 -3.62 9.18
C LYS A 23 0.11 -4.10 9.66
N TRP A 24 1.17 -3.38 9.30
CA TRP A 24 2.50 -3.56 9.89
C TRP A 24 2.53 -3.03 11.32
N GLU A 25 2.94 -3.83 12.30
CA GLU A 25 3.01 -3.43 13.71
C GLU A 25 4.36 -2.78 14.06
N THR A 26 4.53 -1.50 13.67
CA THR A 26 5.79 -0.75 13.83
C THR A 26 6.34 -0.79 15.26
N ASP A 27 5.48 -0.67 16.28
CA ASP A 27 5.92 -0.67 17.69
C ASP A 27 6.54 -2.00 18.11
N LYS A 28 6.13 -3.12 17.49
CA LYS A 28 6.63 -4.46 17.83
C LYS A 28 7.76 -4.91 16.92
N TRP A 29 7.77 -4.48 15.67
CA TRP A 29 8.67 -5.00 14.63
C TRP A 29 9.69 -3.97 14.12
N GLY A 30 9.63 -2.73 14.62
CA GLY A 30 10.39 -1.62 14.06
C GLY A 30 9.81 -1.12 12.74
N GLU A 31 10.53 -0.23 12.07
CA GLU A 31 10.10 0.34 10.79
C GLU A 31 9.91 -0.73 9.71
N ILE A 32 8.92 -0.53 8.85
CA ILE A 32 8.67 -1.45 7.74
C ILE A 32 9.89 -1.47 6.81
N PRO A 33 10.32 -2.64 6.28
CA PRO A 33 11.50 -2.71 5.41
C PRO A 33 11.45 -1.86 4.14
N ALA A 34 10.23 -1.46 3.72
CA ALA A 34 10.00 -0.58 2.58
C ALA A 34 10.02 0.91 2.95
N ASP A 35 10.25 1.27 4.21
CA ASP A 35 10.41 2.65 4.61
C ASP A 35 11.68 3.26 3.97
N PHE A 36 11.59 4.53 3.60
CA PHE A 36 12.69 5.22 2.94
C PHE A 36 13.78 5.70 3.91
N GLY A 37 13.59 5.53 5.23
CA GLY A 37 14.51 5.97 6.26
C GLY A 37 14.74 7.48 6.27
N ARG A 38 13.84 8.25 5.64
CA ARG A 38 13.94 9.70 5.51
C ARG A 38 13.20 10.33 6.68
N LYS A 39 13.97 10.71 7.70
CA LYS A 39 13.59 11.80 8.60
C LYS A 39 13.76 13.14 7.90
#